data_AF-A0A521TB86-F1
#
_entry.id   AF-A0A521TB86-F1
#
_cell.length_a   1.000
_cell.length_b   1.000
_cell.length_c   1.000
_cell.angle_alpha   90.00
_cell.angle_beta   90.00
_cell.angle_gamma   90.00
#
_symmetry.space_group_name_H-M   'P 1'
#
loop_
_entity.id
_entity.type
_entity.pdbx_description
1 polymer ?
#
loop_
_entity_poly.entity_id
_entity_poly.type
_entity_poly.pdbx_seq_one_letter_code
_entity_poly.pdbx_strand_id
1 'polypeptide(L)'
;MPREVGSRREPVQVPVPRRHLRSRRQRRLRAAAAPARQAPGARESADLGHRGRAVRRSLADLLDWLDDRLGHRAVLDWLLNEKLPPGTAWAFTLGSVLLFTLTLQFVTGVALGLFYAPTPDHAWDTVRYISTEVRAGSFLRGLHHWGSSATVIVAILHLARVVFFASYKKPREANWIIGLILLQVILAFGLTGYLLPWDQRAYWATTVTINIAKLTPLAGDFLAALLRGGAEIGALTLTRWYAVHVLVLPALLATLTIAHLYLMRRHHISGPVSPPKSARKAEHFFPQQAARDLAMALIVGAFLAVLAWKFAPTLEAPADPTSNDYVPRPEWYFLGLFQLLKYFPGKLEVVGALVVPGAVMALLALLPWLDRGPSRRWRDRPIVLTAFTGGLVAAVALTVLGARDKPATVSGQWSMIETGGALMIANDQRCARCHNDASTVAGPIVAGAIRQPDNWIATHIADPEMIAPGIRPAPQTSQPANRAIMAAITRLRLEPMPAVPPGDARAIMLVTRECVTCHKIEGAGGREGPELKNVASKYDLAKLQQRITDPLQIKEDSEMPAFGDTLTPDDILAIAKWVIRR
;
A
#
# COMPACT_ATOMS: atom_id res chain seq x y z
N MET A 1 -40.12 -58.55 -29.84
CA MET A 1 -40.52 -58.49 -31.26
C MET A 1 -41.79 -59.33 -31.42
N PRO A 2 -42.79 -58.97 -32.26
CA PRO A 2 -43.09 -57.70 -32.97
C PRO A 2 -44.33 -56.98 -32.34
N ARG A 3 -44.46 -55.65 -32.27
CA ARG A 3 -44.74 -54.62 -33.31
C ARG A 3 -45.99 -54.88 -34.16
N GLU A 4 -47.12 -54.29 -33.76
CA GLU A 4 -48.14 -53.80 -34.69
C GLU A 4 -48.24 -52.27 -34.58
N VAL A 5 -48.14 -51.64 -35.74
CA VAL A 5 -48.04 -50.19 -35.95
C VAL A 5 -49.42 -49.70 -36.37
N GLY A 6 -50.09 -48.95 -35.51
CA GLY A 6 -51.28 -48.19 -35.89
C GLY A 6 -50.89 -46.91 -36.61
N SER A 7 -51.13 -46.83 -37.93
CA SER A 7 -51.06 -45.57 -38.68
C SER A 7 -52.45 -45.18 -39.18
N ARG A 8 -53.16 -44.34 -38.41
CA ARG A 8 -54.27 -43.53 -38.93
C ARG A 8 -53.66 -42.44 -39.82
N ARG A 9 -54.07 -42.39 -41.08
CA ARG A 9 -53.70 -41.34 -42.04
C ARG A 9 -54.61 -40.13 -41.81
N GLU A 10 -54.07 -39.07 -41.22
CA GLU A 10 -54.68 -37.73 -41.23
C GLU A 10 -54.44 -37.05 -42.58
N PRO A 11 -55.41 -36.27 -43.10
CA PRO A 11 -55.30 -35.61 -44.40
C PRO A 11 -54.32 -34.42 -44.37
N VAL A 12 -53.43 -34.41 -45.36
CA VAL A 12 -52.44 -33.37 -45.65
C VAL A 12 -53.12 -32.06 -46.06
N GLN A 13 -52.78 -30.94 -45.41
CA GLN A 13 -53.17 -29.58 -45.84
C GLN A 13 -51.97 -28.87 -46.50
N VAL A 14 -52.18 -28.37 -47.73
CA VAL A 14 -51.23 -27.58 -48.53
C VAL A 14 -51.91 -26.23 -48.86
N PRO A 15 -51.18 -25.10 -48.93
CA PRO A 15 -51.70 -23.79 -48.49
C PRO A 15 -52.32 -22.95 -49.63
N VAL A 16 -53.26 -22.06 -49.27
CA VAL A 16 -53.85 -21.09 -50.21
C VAL A 16 -53.63 -19.65 -49.72
N PRO A 17 -53.13 -18.71 -50.56
CA PRO A 17 -52.88 -17.33 -50.16
C PRO A 17 -54.16 -16.47 -50.18
N ARG A 18 -54.43 -15.73 -49.10
CA ARG A 18 -55.52 -14.74 -49.04
C ARG A 18 -55.03 -13.36 -49.50
N ARG A 19 -55.26 -13.04 -50.78
CA ARG A 19 -55.18 -11.67 -51.34
C ARG A 19 -56.53 -10.99 -51.15
N HIS A 20 -56.56 -9.82 -50.51
CA HIS A 20 -57.76 -8.99 -50.40
C HIS A 20 -57.96 -8.17 -51.69
N LEU A 21 -59.09 -8.41 -52.35
CA LEU A 21 -59.67 -7.57 -53.39
C LEU A 21 -60.36 -6.36 -52.74
N ARG A 22 -60.00 -5.14 -53.13
CA ARG A 22 -60.84 -3.95 -52.91
C ARG A 22 -61.14 -3.25 -54.22
N SER A 23 -62.40 -2.85 -54.31
CA SER A 23 -63.19 -2.53 -55.47
C SER A 23 -62.88 -1.17 -56.11
N ARG A 24 -63.09 -1.14 -57.42
CA ARG A 24 -62.96 -0.02 -58.34
C ARG A 24 -64.33 0.63 -58.57
N ARG A 25 -64.54 1.89 -58.15
CA ARG A 25 -65.35 2.91 -58.86
C ARG A 25 -65.52 4.15 -57.98
N GLN A 26 -65.00 5.29 -58.44
CA GLN A 26 -65.82 6.48 -58.67
C GLN A 26 -65.16 7.36 -59.72
N ARG A 27 -66.02 8.00 -60.49
CA ARG A 27 -65.83 8.52 -61.84
C ARG A 27 -65.60 10.04 -61.74
N ARG A 28 -64.71 10.52 -62.62
CA ARG A 28 -64.45 11.91 -63.06
C ARG A 28 -65.51 12.96 -62.69
N LEU A 29 -65.04 14.17 -62.31
CA LEU A 29 -65.39 15.45 -62.95
C LEU A 29 -64.42 16.59 -62.55
N ARG A 30 -63.81 17.19 -63.58
CA ARG A 30 -63.29 18.57 -63.79
C ARG A 30 -62.82 19.44 -62.60
N ALA A 31 -61.60 19.97 -62.70
CA ALA A 31 -61.31 21.37 -63.12
C ALA A 31 -59.80 21.61 -63.19
N ALA A 32 -59.37 22.43 -64.14
CA ALA A 32 -57.98 22.83 -64.33
C ALA A 32 -57.48 23.68 -63.15
N ALA A 33 -56.33 23.31 -62.57
CA ALA A 33 -55.58 24.15 -61.66
C ALA A 33 -54.10 24.15 -62.10
N ALA A 34 -53.55 25.35 -62.23
CA ALA A 34 -52.16 25.64 -62.60
C ALA A 34 -51.14 24.91 -61.71
N PRO A 35 -49.90 24.67 -62.18
CA PRO A 35 -48.89 24.02 -61.35
C PRO A 35 -48.53 24.94 -60.17
N ALA A 36 -48.87 24.51 -58.96
CA ALA A 36 -48.39 25.13 -57.75
C ALA A 36 -46.86 25.02 -57.70
N ARG A 37 -46.18 26.18 -57.62
CA ARG A 37 -44.76 26.28 -57.31
C ARG A 37 -44.46 25.46 -56.05
N GLN A 38 -43.59 24.47 -56.17
CA GLN A 38 -43.04 23.74 -55.02
C GLN A 38 -42.39 24.74 -54.06
N ALA A 39 -42.81 24.72 -52.79
CA ALA A 39 -42.18 25.52 -51.75
C ALA A 39 -40.70 25.10 -51.60
N PRO A 40 -39.74 26.05 -51.49
CA PRO A 40 -38.30 25.74 -51.53
C PRO A 40 -37.78 24.82 -50.43
N GLY A 41 -38.51 24.60 -49.33
CA GLY A 41 -38.03 23.82 -48.16
C GLY A 41 -38.35 22.31 -48.14
N ALA A 42 -39.17 21.80 -49.06
CA ALA A 42 -39.58 20.38 -49.05
C ALA A 42 -38.52 19.41 -49.60
N ARG A 43 -37.64 19.90 -50.48
CA ARG A 43 -36.50 19.11 -51.00
C ARG A 43 -35.36 19.00 -49.99
N GLU A 44 -35.14 20.04 -49.20
CA GLU A 44 -34.03 20.12 -48.24
C GLU A 44 -34.23 19.19 -47.04
N SER A 45 -35.46 19.09 -46.54
CA SER A 45 -35.84 18.15 -45.46
C SER A 45 -35.81 16.68 -45.90
N ALA A 46 -36.12 16.39 -47.16
CA ALA A 46 -36.00 15.06 -47.74
C ALA A 46 -34.52 14.65 -47.97
N ASP A 47 -33.68 15.59 -48.41
CA ASP A 47 -32.24 15.37 -48.63
C ASP A 47 -31.48 15.18 -47.30
N LEU A 48 -31.82 15.94 -46.26
CA LEU A 48 -31.26 15.74 -44.90
C LEU A 48 -31.62 14.35 -44.33
N GLY A 49 -32.86 13.89 -44.53
CA GLY A 49 -33.27 12.54 -44.15
C GLY A 49 -32.65 11.43 -45.01
N HIS A 50 -32.29 11.72 -46.26
CA HIS A 50 -31.60 10.78 -47.14
C HIS A 50 -30.11 10.68 -46.82
N ARG A 51 -29.45 11.82 -46.55
CA ARG A 51 -28.06 11.92 -46.10
C ARG A 51 -27.87 11.28 -44.73
N GLY A 52 -28.76 11.53 -43.76
CA GLY A 52 -28.70 10.87 -42.45
C GLY A 52 -28.90 9.34 -42.50
N ARG A 53 -29.73 8.86 -43.44
CA ARG A 53 -29.89 7.41 -43.71
C ARG A 53 -28.69 6.82 -44.46
N ALA A 54 -28.07 7.55 -45.37
CA ALA A 54 -26.87 7.13 -46.09
C ALA A 54 -25.65 7.04 -45.16
N VAL A 55 -25.46 8.02 -44.28
CA VAL A 55 -24.39 8.02 -43.26
C VAL A 55 -24.62 6.92 -42.22
N ARG A 56 -25.86 6.70 -41.76
CA ARG A 56 -26.17 5.57 -40.87
C ARG A 56 -25.92 4.21 -41.53
N ARG A 57 -26.19 4.07 -42.83
CA ARG A 57 -25.84 2.86 -43.60
C ARG A 57 -24.33 2.72 -43.73
N SER A 58 -23.59 3.77 -44.09
CA SER A 58 -22.12 3.68 -44.22
C SER A 58 -21.43 3.33 -42.91
N LEU A 59 -21.97 3.78 -41.77
CA LEU A 59 -21.45 3.44 -40.44
C LEU A 59 -21.81 2.00 -40.04
N ALA A 60 -23.02 1.54 -40.37
CA ALA A 60 -23.41 0.14 -40.19
C ALA A 60 -22.59 -0.81 -41.08
N ASP A 61 -22.40 -0.47 -42.35
CA ASP A 61 -21.61 -1.22 -43.32
C ASP A 61 -20.12 -1.27 -42.88
N LEU A 62 -19.59 -0.17 -42.33
CA LEU A 62 -18.24 -0.14 -41.73
C LEU A 62 -18.15 -1.05 -40.50
N LEU A 63 -19.15 -1.02 -39.62
CA LEU A 63 -19.19 -1.88 -38.44
C LEU A 63 -19.35 -3.36 -38.82
N ASP A 64 -20.12 -3.68 -39.85
CA ASP A 64 -20.26 -5.04 -40.40
C ASP A 64 -18.93 -5.49 -41.03
N TRP A 65 -18.30 -4.64 -41.84
CA TRP A 65 -16.97 -4.92 -42.43
C TRP A 65 -15.88 -5.14 -41.37
N LEU A 66 -15.94 -4.39 -40.27
CA LEU A 66 -15.05 -4.54 -39.11
C LEU A 66 -15.36 -5.82 -38.34
N ASP A 67 -16.64 -6.19 -38.21
CA ASP A 67 -17.04 -7.42 -37.53
C ASP A 67 -16.63 -8.66 -38.31
N ASP A 68 -16.78 -8.66 -39.64
CA ASP A 68 -16.33 -9.75 -40.52
C ASP A 68 -14.81 -10.02 -40.39
N ARG A 69 -14.01 -9.00 -40.05
CA ARG A 69 -12.55 -9.12 -39.90
C ARG A 69 -12.10 -9.40 -38.48
N LEU A 70 -12.71 -8.75 -37.51
CA LEU A 70 -12.26 -8.76 -36.12
C LEU A 70 -13.11 -9.66 -35.21
N GLY A 71 -14.32 -10.03 -35.64
CA GLY A 71 -15.29 -10.80 -34.86
C GLY A 71 -15.69 -10.10 -33.54
N HIS A 72 -15.60 -8.77 -33.49
CA HIS A 72 -15.72 -8.02 -32.24
C HIS A 72 -17.12 -8.12 -31.62
N ARG A 73 -18.19 -8.31 -32.42
CA ARG A 73 -19.55 -8.49 -31.90
C ARG A 73 -19.72 -9.79 -31.14
N ALA A 74 -19.10 -10.89 -31.59
CA ALA A 74 -19.12 -12.15 -30.86
C ALA A 74 -18.44 -12.02 -29.48
N VAL A 75 -17.35 -11.26 -29.41
CA VAL A 75 -16.66 -10.97 -28.14
C VAL A 75 -17.52 -10.07 -27.25
N LEU A 76 -18.14 -9.03 -27.80
CA LEU A 76 -19.05 -8.14 -27.07
C LEU A 76 -20.28 -8.87 -26.54
N ASP A 77 -20.89 -9.75 -27.35
CA ASP A 77 -22.03 -10.58 -26.93
C ASP A 77 -21.64 -11.51 -25.77
N TRP A 78 -20.48 -12.17 -25.89
CA TRP A 78 -19.91 -13.00 -24.83
C TRP A 78 -19.62 -12.21 -23.53
N LEU A 79 -19.21 -10.94 -23.65
CA LEU A 79 -18.94 -10.07 -22.49
C LEU A 79 -20.23 -9.53 -21.85
N LEU A 80 -21.18 -9.06 -22.64
CA LEU A 80 -22.34 -8.29 -22.19
C LEU A 80 -23.54 -9.16 -21.84
N ASN A 81 -23.73 -10.30 -22.51
CA ASN A 81 -24.95 -11.11 -22.42
C ASN A 81 -24.80 -12.40 -21.59
N GLU A 82 -23.77 -12.46 -20.73
CA GLU A 82 -23.61 -13.54 -19.75
C GLU A 82 -24.83 -13.64 -18.81
N LYS A 83 -25.33 -14.86 -18.61
CA LYS A 83 -26.50 -15.11 -17.75
C LYS A 83 -26.06 -15.17 -16.29
N LEU A 84 -26.66 -14.32 -15.46
CA LEU A 84 -26.38 -14.26 -14.03
C LEU A 84 -27.40 -15.08 -13.24
N PRO A 85 -26.97 -15.79 -12.18
CA PRO A 85 -27.89 -16.48 -11.29
C PRO A 85 -28.90 -15.51 -10.64
N PRO A 86 -30.14 -15.96 -10.39
CA PRO A 86 -31.14 -15.19 -9.65
C PRO A 86 -30.59 -14.69 -8.31
N GLY A 87 -30.95 -13.46 -7.92
CA GLY A 87 -30.59 -12.91 -6.61
C GLY A 87 -29.13 -12.44 -6.48
N THR A 88 -28.41 -12.26 -7.58
CA THR A 88 -27.09 -11.62 -7.58
C THR A 88 -27.19 -10.26 -6.89
N ALA A 89 -26.50 -10.13 -5.75
CA ALA A 89 -26.57 -8.98 -4.84
C ALA A 89 -25.38 -8.03 -5.05
N TRP A 90 -25.39 -6.87 -4.38
CA TRP A 90 -24.30 -5.90 -4.40
C TRP A 90 -22.94 -6.50 -3.99
N ALA A 91 -22.89 -7.55 -3.16
CA ALA A 91 -21.64 -8.25 -2.83
C ALA A 91 -20.90 -8.84 -4.05
N PHE A 92 -21.58 -9.01 -5.19
CA PHE A 92 -21.00 -9.52 -6.43
C PHE A 92 -20.32 -8.42 -7.27
N THR A 93 -20.49 -7.15 -6.92
CA THR A 93 -19.76 -6.04 -7.56
C THR A 93 -18.30 -5.98 -7.10
N LEU A 94 -17.94 -6.62 -5.98
CA LEU A 94 -16.58 -6.54 -5.38
C LEU A 94 -15.48 -6.97 -6.36
N GLY A 95 -15.73 -7.95 -7.23
CA GLY A 95 -14.77 -8.33 -8.27
C GLY A 95 -14.58 -7.23 -9.32
N SER A 96 -15.67 -6.60 -9.77
CA SER A 96 -15.65 -5.49 -10.72
C SER A 96 -15.02 -4.23 -10.12
N VAL A 97 -15.28 -3.94 -8.85
CA VAL A 97 -14.63 -2.84 -8.11
C VAL A 97 -13.13 -3.09 -7.97
N LEU A 98 -12.71 -4.32 -7.68
CA LEU A 98 -11.30 -4.67 -7.61
C LEU A 98 -10.62 -4.47 -8.97
N LEU A 99 -11.25 -4.90 -10.07
CA LEU A 99 -10.75 -4.64 -11.41
C LEU A 99 -10.66 -3.13 -11.71
N PHE A 100 -11.64 -2.34 -11.27
CA PHE A 100 -11.62 -0.88 -11.36
C PHE A 100 -10.43 -0.28 -10.59
N THR A 101 -10.22 -0.65 -9.33
CA THR A 101 -9.10 -0.09 -8.55
C THR A 101 -7.74 -0.53 -9.11
N LEU A 102 -7.60 -1.77 -9.60
CA LEU A 102 -6.38 -2.22 -10.30
C LEU A 102 -6.13 -1.42 -11.59
N THR A 103 -7.17 -1.14 -12.36
CA THR A 103 -7.07 -0.30 -13.57
C THR A 103 -6.68 1.13 -13.21
N LEU A 104 -7.28 1.68 -12.16
CA LEU A 104 -6.91 3.00 -11.62
C LEU A 104 -5.43 3.03 -11.22
N GLN A 105 -4.94 2.00 -10.51
CA GLN A 105 -3.53 1.88 -10.13
C GLN A 105 -2.61 1.83 -11.33
N PHE A 106 -2.96 1.05 -12.36
CA PHE A 106 -2.19 0.98 -13.60
C PHE A 106 -2.10 2.34 -14.30
N VAL A 107 -3.24 2.99 -14.52
CA VAL A 107 -3.30 4.29 -15.23
C VAL A 107 -2.56 5.38 -14.45
N THR A 108 -2.79 5.47 -13.14
CA THR A 108 -2.11 6.46 -12.29
C THR A 108 -0.61 6.17 -12.16
N GLY A 109 -0.22 4.89 -12.09
CA GLY A 109 1.18 4.47 -12.04
C GLY A 109 1.93 4.81 -13.32
N VAL A 110 1.34 4.57 -14.50
CA VAL A 110 1.92 4.99 -15.79
C VAL A 110 2.09 6.51 -15.81
N ALA A 111 1.07 7.27 -15.40
CA ALA A 111 1.15 8.74 -15.37
C ALA A 111 2.23 9.26 -14.41
N LEU A 112 2.42 8.65 -13.24
CA LEU A 112 3.49 8.99 -12.30
C LEU A 112 4.88 8.61 -12.85
N GLY A 113 4.98 7.46 -13.52
CA GLY A 113 6.22 6.99 -14.15
C GLY A 113 6.78 7.92 -15.22
N LEU A 114 5.95 8.80 -15.81
CA LEU A 114 6.42 9.82 -16.77
C LEU A 114 7.25 10.94 -16.12
N PHE A 115 7.18 11.10 -14.80
CA PHE A 115 7.87 12.16 -14.05
C PHE A 115 8.94 11.62 -13.09
N TYR A 116 8.95 10.30 -12.83
CA TYR A 116 9.76 9.69 -11.78
C TYR A 116 11.14 9.25 -12.30
N ALA A 117 12.20 9.56 -11.54
CA ALA A 117 13.57 9.12 -11.82
C ALA A 117 14.01 8.03 -10.81
N PRO A 118 14.29 6.78 -11.22
CA PRO A 118 14.60 5.67 -10.32
C PRO A 118 16.07 5.64 -9.85
N THR A 119 16.62 6.78 -9.42
CA THR A 119 17.99 6.87 -8.86
C THR A 119 17.95 7.45 -7.44
N PRO A 120 18.80 7.01 -6.51
CA PRO A 120 18.83 7.53 -5.14
C PRO A 120 18.97 9.05 -5.07
N ASP A 121 19.73 9.63 -6.00
CA ASP A 121 19.99 11.08 -6.07
C ASP A 121 18.78 11.91 -6.53
N HIS A 122 17.78 11.30 -7.17
CA HIS A 122 16.65 12.02 -7.79
C HIS A 122 15.26 11.47 -7.46
N ALA A 123 15.15 10.25 -6.93
CA ALA A 123 13.85 9.62 -6.67
C ALA A 123 13.01 10.44 -5.68
N TRP A 124 13.61 10.87 -4.58
CA TRP A 124 12.93 11.70 -3.59
C TRP A 124 12.52 13.07 -4.18
N ASP A 125 13.44 13.74 -4.88
CA ASP A 125 13.19 15.05 -5.49
C ASP A 125 12.11 15.00 -6.55
N THR A 126 12.08 13.97 -7.39
CA THR A 126 11.04 13.80 -8.42
C THR A 126 9.67 13.52 -7.79
N VAL A 127 9.58 12.78 -6.68
CA VAL A 127 8.31 12.62 -5.95
C VAL A 127 7.86 13.92 -5.29
N ARG A 128 8.79 14.70 -4.73
CA ARG A 128 8.50 16.06 -4.23
C ARG A 128 7.98 16.95 -5.35
N TYR A 129 8.65 16.97 -6.51
CA TYR A 129 8.27 17.73 -7.69
C TYR A 129 6.86 17.37 -8.19
N ILE A 130 6.54 16.07 -8.30
CA ILE A 130 5.18 15.61 -8.62
C ILE A 130 4.16 16.16 -7.63
N SER A 131 4.51 16.19 -6.35
CA SER A 131 3.57 16.59 -5.29
C SER A 131 3.36 18.10 -5.20
N THR A 132 4.33 18.91 -5.64
CA THR A 132 4.35 20.36 -5.39
C THR A 132 4.25 21.20 -6.65
N GLU A 133 4.89 20.78 -7.74
CA GLU A 133 5.04 21.59 -8.96
C GLU A 133 4.14 21.12 -10.11
N VAL A 134 3.92 19.81 -10.25
CA VAL A 134 3.07 19.27 -11.32
C VAL A 134 1.61 19.65 -11.06
N ARG A 135 0.94 20.24 -12.06
CA ARG A 135 -0.49 20.58 -11.98
C ARG A 135 -1.31 19.33 -11.67
N ALA A 136 -2.03 19.35 -10.56
CA ALA A 136 -2.79 18.22 -10.02
C ALA A 136 -1.94 16.95 -9.72
N GLY A 137 -0.62 17.08 -9.63
CA GLY A 137 0.29 15.96 -9.36
C GLY A 137 0.12 15.39 -7.95
N SER A 138 -0.10 16.23 -6.93
CA SER A 138 -0.50 15.76 -5.58
C SER A 138 -1.80 14.95 -5.61
N PHE A 139 -2.78 15.35 -6.43
CA PHE A 139 -4.05 14.62 -6.55
C PHE A 139 -3.84 13.28 -7.28
N LEU A 140 -3.05 13.27 -8.36
CA LEU A 140 -2.65 12.04 -9.06
C LEU A 140 -1.93 11.05 -8.14
N ARG A 141 -0.92 11.54 -7.40
CA ARG A 141 -0.18 10.76 -6.39
C ARG A 141 -1.12 10.28 -5.28
N GLY A 142 -2.06 11.12 -4.86
CA GLY A 142 -3.12 10.77 -3.91
C GLY A 142 -4.01 9.63 -4.39
N LEU A 143 -4.48 9.66 -5.64
CA LEU A 143 -5.27 8.58 -6.22
C LEU A 143 -4.48 7.27 -6.28
N HIS A 144 -3.19 7.34 -6.61
CA HIS A 144 -2.33 6.16 -6.60
C HIS A 144 -2.17 5.60 -5.18
N HIS A 145 -1.79 6.43 -4.21
CA HIS A 145 -1.58 6.04 -2.81
C HIS A 145 -2.84 5.49 -2.12
N TRP A 146 -3.94 6.24 -2.15
CA TRP A 146 -5.20 5.80 -1.52
C TRP A 146 -5.85 4.65 -2.30
N GLY A 147 -5.68 4.63 -3.63
CA GLY A 147 -6.15 3.54 -4.46
C GLY A 147 -5.43 2.20 -4.20
N SER A 148 -4.16 2.23 -3.79
CA SER A 148 -3.44 1.03 -3.33
C SER A 148 -4.10 0.46 -2.08
N SER A 149 -4.37 1.31 -1.08
CA SER A 149 -5.11 0.89 0.13
C SER A 149 -6.50 0.34 -0.19
N ALA A 150 -7.26 0.99 -1.06
CA ALA A 150 -8.57 0.49 -1.48
C ALA A 150 -8.48 -0.84 -2.23
N THR A 151 -7.46 -1.04 -3.06
CA THR A 151 -7.24 -2.31 -3.76
C THR A 151 -7.05 -3.46 -2.78
N VAL A 152 -6.24 -3.28 -1.73
CA VAL A 152 -6.04 -4.29 -0.67
C VAL A 152 -7.35 -4.57 0.09
N ILE A 153 -8.07 -3.53 0.50
CA ILE A 153 -9.35 -3.67 1.21
C ILE A 153 -10.36 -4.45 0.35
N VAL A 154 -10.55 -4.04 -0.89
CA VAL A 154 -11.53 -4.68 -1.80
C VAL A 154 -11.10 -6.11 -2.13
N ALA A 155 -9.80 -6.41 -2.25
CA ALA A 155 -9.30 -7.77 -2.43
C ALA A 155 -9.63 -8.68 -1.23
N ILE A 156 -9.44 -8.19 0.01
CA ILE A 156 -9.82 -8.93 1.23
C ILE A 156 -11.34 -9.14 1.29
N LEU A 157 -12.14 -8.11 0.98
CA LEU A 157 -13.60 -8.24 0.92
C LEU A 157 -14.05 -9.23 -0.16
N HIS A 158 -13.40 -9.22 -1.32
CA HIS A 158 -13.66 -10.16 -2.41
C HIS A 158 -13.33 -11.59 -1.98
N LEU A 159 -12.16 -11.82 -1.36
CA LEU A 159 -11.76 -13.10 -0.78
C LEU A 159 -12.80 -13.59 0.24
N ALA A 160 -13.19 -12.73 1.18
CA ALA A 160 -14.20 -13.05 2.20
C ALA A 160 -15.52 -13.46 1.54
N ARG A 161 -16.02 -12.69 0.56
CA ARG A 161 -17.23 -13.04 -0.19
C ARG A 161 -17.10 -14.38 -0.89
N VAL A 162 -15.95 -14.69 -1.51
CA VAL A 162 -15.73 -16.00 -2.14
C VAL A 162 -15.82 -17.13 -1.12
N VAL A 163 -15.25 -16.93 0.09
CA VAL A 163 -15.31 -17.91 1.18
C VAL A 163 -16.73 -18.08 1.72
N PHE A 164 -17.41 -16.99 2.07
CA PHE A 164 -18.78 -17.00 2.62
C PHE A 164 -19.78 -17.68 1.69
N PHE A 165 -19.69 -17.43 0.38
CA PHE A 165 -20.58 -18.02 -0.63
C PHE A 165 -20.10 -19.38 -1.20
N ALA A 166 -19.01 -19.93 -0.64
CA ALA A 166 -18.41 -21.19 -1.07
C ALA A 166 -18.09 -21.21 -2.58
N SER A 167 -17.68 -20.07 -3.14
CA SER A 167 -17.52 -19.91 -4.59
C SER A 167 -16.25 -20.57 -5.13
N TYR A 168 -15.37 -21.04 -4.24
CA TYR A 168 -14.17 -21.80 -4.57
C TYR A 168 -14.42 -23.30 -4.83
N LYS A 169 -15.61 -23.82 -4.49
CA LYS A 169 -15.96 -25.23 -4.70
C LYS A 169 -16.02 -25.57 -6.20
N LYS A 170 -15.94 -26.87 -6.50
CA LYS A 170 -16.05 -27.43 -7.85
C LYS A 170 -17.11 -26.73 -8.70
N PRO A 171 -16.82 -26.33 -9.95
CA PRO A 171 -15.57 -26.53 -10.73
C PRO A 171 -14.61 -25.32 -10.69
N ARG A 172 -14.59 -24.52 -9.61
CA ARG A 172 -13.88 -23.22 -9.56
C ARG A 172 -12.57 -23.25 -8.78
N GLU A 173 -12.01 -24.43 -8.54
CA GLU A 173 -10.77 -24.63 -7.77
C GLU A 173 -9.59 -23.90 -8.43
N ALA A 174 -9.43 -24.02 -9.75
CA ALA A 174 -8.38 -23.32 -10.48
C ALA A 174 -8.52 -21.80 -10.38
N ASN A 175 -9.76 -21.29 -10.46
CA ASN A 175 -10.03 -19.85 -10.32
C ASN A 175 -9.68 -19.34 -8.90
N TRP A 176 -9.94 -20.17 -7.89
CA TRP A 176 -9.56 -19.89 -6.49
C TRP A 176 -8.05 -19.80 -6.30
N ILE A 177 -7.28 -20.76 -6.82
CA ILE A 177 -5.82 -20.74 -6.72
C ILE A 177 -5.24 -19.50 -7.42
N ILE A 178 -5.70 -19.19 -8.64
CA ILE A 178 -5.29 -17.96 -9.33
C ILE A 178 -5.66 -16.72 -8.50
N GLY A 179 -6.84 -16.69 -7.88
CA GLY A 179 -7.25 -15.60 -6.99
C GLY A 179 -6.33 -15.42 -5.77
N LEU A 180 -5.84 -16.51 -5.17
CA LEU A 180 -4.86 -16.43 -4.08
C LEU A 180 -3.50 -15.97 -4.57
N ILE A 181 -3.05 -16.38 -5.77
CA ILE A 181 -1.82 -15.87 -6.37
C ILE A 181 -1.95 -14.37 -6.67
N LEU A 182 -3.09 -13.93 -7.21
CA LEU A 182 -3.39 -12.51 -7.44
C LEU A 182 -3.36 -11.71 -6.14
N LEU A 183 -3.86 -12.26 -5.03
CA LEU A 183 -3.76 -11.61 -3.72
C LEU A 183 -2.29 -11.38 -3.33
N GLN A 184 -1.42 -12.36 -3.52
CA GLN A 184 0.02 -12.20 -3.25
C GLN A 184 0.66 -11.16 -4.16
N VAL A 185 0.27 -11.12 -5.44
CA VAL A 185 0.74 -10.09 -6.39
C VAL A 185 0.29 -8.68 -5.96
N ILE A 186 -0.96 -8.52 -5.50
CA ILE A 186 -1.48 -7.25 -4.98
C ILE A 186 -0.68 -6.78 -3.75
N LEU A 187 -0.37 -7.69 -2.81
CA LEU A 187 0.48 -7.37 -1.66
C LEU A 187 1.91 -7.03 -2.10
N ALA A 188 2.45 -7.72 -3.11
CA ALA A 188 3.76 -7.40 -3.67
C ALA A 188 3.82 -6.01 -4.33
N PHE A 189 2.76 -5.57 -5.01
CA PHE A 189 2.64 -4.17 -5.47
C PHE A 189 2.64 -3.20 -4.31
N GLY A 190 1.84 -3.50 -3.28
CA GLY A 190 1.78 -2.73 -2.05
C GLY A 190 3.17 -2.52 -1.48
N LEU A 191 3.97 -3.59 -1.36
CA LEU A 191 5.35 -3.55 -0.89
C LEU A 191 6.26 -2.72 -1.81
N THR A 192 6.40 -3.14 -3.06
CA THR A 192 7.38 -2.58 -3.99
C THR A 192 7.13 -1.12 -4.33
N GLY A 193 5.88 -0.66 -4.31
CA GLY A 193 5.51 0.72 -4.63
C GLY A 193 5.94 1.72 -3.56
N TYR A 194 5.80 1.37 -2.26
CA TYR A 194 6.21 2.30 -1.19
C TYR A 194 7.73 2.33 -0.96
N LEU A 195 8.51 1.48 -1.64
CA LEU A 195 9.97 1.57 -1.67
C LEU A 195 10.47 2.64 -2.66
N LEU A 196 9.63 3.09 -3.59
CA LEU A 196 10.04 4.00 -4.67
C LEU A 196 10.23 5.47 -4.26
N PRO A 197 9.47 6.05 -3.32
CA PRO A 197 9.69 7.45 -2.92
C PRO A 197 11.09 7.76 -2.37
N TRP A 198 11.84 6.72 -1.96
CA TRP A 198 13.21 6.83 -1.46
C TRP A 198 13.37 7.84 -0.31
N ASP A 199 12.35 7.93 0.53
CA ASP A 199 12.41 8.60 1.84
C ASP A 199 12.90 7.64 2.92
N GLN A 200 13.07 8.13 4.15
CA GLN A 200 13.51 7.32 5.29
C GLN A 200 12.69 6.02 5.43
N ARG A 201 11.36 6.11 5.33
CA ARG A 201 10.47 4.95 5.37
C ARG A 201 10.79 3.91 4.31
N ALA A 202 10.90 4.34 3.06
CA ALA A 202 11.18 3.48 1.92
C ALA A 202 12.53 2.75 2.07
N TYR A 203 13.58 3.46 2.48
CA TYR A 203 14.93 2.90 2.64
C TYR A 203 14.96 1.81 3.72
N TRP A 204 14.47 2.12 4.92
CA TRP A 204 14.51 1.17 6.04
C TRP A 204 13.55 -0.01 5.85
N ALA A 205 12.43 0.20 5.18
CA ALA A 205 11.57 -0.90 4.75
C ALA A 205 12.24 -1.82 3.73
N THR A 206 13.07 -1.27 2.83
CA THR A 206 13.89 -2.07 1.91
C THR A 206 14.85 -2.96 2.69
N THR A 207 15.52 -2.42 3.71
CA THR A 207 16.40 -3.19 4.62
C THR A 207 15.65 -4.32 5.30
N VAL A 208 14.49 -4.04 5.91
CA VAL A 208 13.66 -5.06 6.58
C VAL A 208 13.22 -6.14 5.60
N THR A 209 12.80 -5.76 4.39
CA THR A 209 12.36 -6.69 3.34
C THR A 209 13.49 -7.64 2.92
N ILE A 210 14.70 -7.11 2.68
CA ILE A 210 15.87 -7.90 2.32
C ILE A 210 16.25 -8.85 3.47
N ASN A 211 16.17 -8.39 4.71
CA ASN A 211 16.44 -9.23 5.89
C ASN A 211 15.42 -10.36 6.04
N ILE A 212 14.12 -10.10 5.81
CA ILE A 212 13.10 -11.14 5.78
C ILE A 212 13.37 -12.13 4.64
N ALA A 213 13.77 -11.66 3.46
CA ALA A 213 14.12 -12.56 2.35
C ALA A 213 15.28 -13.51 2.71
N LYS A 214 16.25 -13.01 3.48
CA LYS A 214 17.39 -13.79 4.00
C LYS A 214 16.98 -14.95 4.91
N LEU A 215 15.81 -14.89 5.53
CA LEU A 215 15.25 -15.97 6.37
C LEU A 215 14.79 -17.18 5.55
N THR A 216 14.72 -17.07 4.22
CA THR A 216 14.29 -18.18 3.36
C THR A 216 15.30 -19.34 3.43
N PRO A 217 14.87 -20.56 3.80
CA PRO A 217 15.75 -21.71 3.84
C PRO A 217 16.39 -21.97 2.47
N LEU A 218 17.67 -22.36 2.46
CA LEU A 218 18.48 -22.73 1.29
C LEU A 218 18.79 -21.59 0.29
N ALA A 219 17.87 -20.65 0.08
CA ALA A 219 17.99 -19.61 -0.93
C ALA A 219 18.11 -18.18 -0.36
N GLY A 220 18.09 -18.01 0.97
CA GLY A 220 18.02 -16.71 1.63
C GLY A 220 19.12 -15.72 1.23
N ASP A 221 20.39 -16.15 1.28
CA ASP A 221 21.52 -15.28 0.91
C ASP A 221 21.48 -14.87 -0.56
N PHE A 222 21.13 -15.82 -1.45
CA PHE A 222 20.97 -15.54 -2.86
C PHE A 222 19.83 -14.56 -3.13
N LEU A 223 18.66 -14.76 -2.50
CA LEU A 223 17.51 -13.86 -2.64
C LEU A 223 17.82 -12.46 -2.10
N ALA A 224 18.45 -12.37 -0.93
CA ALA A 224 18.85 -11.10 -0.35
C ALA A 224 19.86 -10.35 -1.26
N ALA A 225 20.85 -11.05 -1.81
CA ALA A 225 21.80 -10.48 -2.76
C ALA A 225 21.13 -10.06 -4.08
N LEU A 226 20.17 -10.85 -4.58
CA LEU A 226 19.41 -10.53 -5.78
C LEU A 226 18.52 -9.30 -5.59
N LEU A 227 17.86 -9.17 -4.44
CA LEU A 227 17.02 -8.02 -4.14
C LEU A 227 17.85 -6.76 -3.85
N ARG A 228 19.00 -6.89 -3.17
CA ARG A 228 19.91 -5.77 -2.89
C ARG A 228 20.63 -5.29 -4.15
N GLY A 229 21.16 -6.22 -4.94
CA GLY A 229 21.88 -5.95 -6.19
C GLY A 229 23.31 -5.45 -6.08
N GLY A 230 23.79 -5.02 -4.91
CA GLY A 230 25.18 -4.66 -4.66
C GLY A 230 25.64 -5.11 -3.28
N ALA A 231 26.82 -4.66 -2.85
CA ALA A 231 27.30 -4.87 -1.48
C ALA A 231 26.37 -4.18 -0.47
N GLU A 232 25.96 -2.95 -0.79
CA GLU A 232 25.07 -2.10 0.00
C GLU A 232 23.75 -1.82 -0.74
N ILE A 233 22.75 -1.28 -0.02
CA ILE A 233 21.53 -0.75 -0.61
C ILE A 233 21.87 0.56 -1.34
N GLY A 234 21.52 0.66 -2.62
CA GLY A 234 21.84 1.83 -3.44
C GLY A 234 21.11 1.87 -4.77
N ALA A 235 21.73 2.47 -5.79
CA ALA A 235 21.06 2.75 -7.06
C ALA A 235 20.52 1.51 -7.78
N LEU A 236 21.30 0.43 -7.76
CA LEU A 236 20.88 -0.84 -8.37
C LEU A 236 19.72 -1.49 -7.61
N THR A 237 19.66 -1.32 -6.28
CA THR A 237 18.52 -1.78 -5.47
C THR A 237 17.24 -1.07 -5.92
N LEU A 238 17.26 0.26 -5.95
CA LEU A 238 16.10 1.06 -6.34
C LEU A 238 15.66 0.79 -7.78
N THR A 239 16.61 0.71 -8.71
CA THR A 239 16.31 0.42 -10.13
C THR A 239 15.64 -0.95 -10.30
N ARG A 240 16.07 -1.97 -9.54
CA ARG A 240 15.45 -3.30 -9.56
C ARG A 240 14.04 -3.27 -9.00
N TRP A 241 13.82 -2.61 -7.86
CA TRP A 241 12.48 -2.46 -7.28
C TRP A 241 11.54 -1.71 -8.21
N TYR A 242 12.02 -0.65 -8.86
CA TYR A 242 11.28 0.06 -9.91
C TYR A 242 10.92 -0.86 -11.07
N ALA A 243 11.87 -1.61 -11.63
CA ALA A 243 11.60 -2.55 -12.72
C ALA A 243 10.60 -3.64 -12.31
N VAL A 244 10.69 -4.16 -11.08
CA VAL A 244 9.72 -5.12 -10.56
C VAL A 244 8.32 -4.50 -10.47
N HIS A 245 8.21 -3.29 -9.90
CA HIS A 245 6.93 -2.62 -9.69
C HIS A 245 6.26 -2.17 -10.99
N VAL A 246 7.02 -1.68 -11.97
CA VAL A 246 6.49 -1.04 -13.17
C VAL A 246 6.46 -1.99 -14.38
N LEU A 247 7.31 -3.01 -14.44
CA LEU A 247 7.38 -3.92 -15.59
C LEU A 247 6.91 -5.33 -15.23
N VAL A 248 7.54 -5.96 -14.23
CA VAL A 248 7.33 -7.38 -13.94
C VAL A 248 5.95 -7.65 -13.33
N LEU A 249 5.61 -6.93 -12.27
CA LEU A 249 4.34 -7.12 -11.57
C LEU A 249 3.12 -6.74 -12.44
N PRO A 250 3.13 -5.65 -13.24
CA PRO A 250 2.00 -5.34 -14.13
C PRO A 250 1.77 -6.40 -15.21
N ALA A 251 2.83 -6.94 -15.82
CA ALA A 251 2.70 -8.01 -16.80
C ALA A 251 2.13 -9.29 -16.17
N LEU A 252 2.60 -9.66 -14.97
CA LEU A 252 2.11 -10.81 -14.23
C LEU A 252 0.64 -10.62 -13.81
N LEU A 253 0.29 -9.44 -13.29
CA LEU A 253 -1.07 -9.08 -12.88
C LEU A 253 -2.04 -9.15 -14.06
N ALA A 254 -1.69 -8.57 -15.21
CA ALA A 254 -2.52 -8.59 -16.40
C ALA A 254 -2.79 -10.04 -16.86
N THR A 255 -1.73 -10.86 -16.95
CA THR A 255 -1.82 -12.26 -17.35
C THR A 255 -2.73 -13.07 -16.42
N LEU A 256 -2.51 -12.97 -15.11
CA LEU A 256 -3.30 -13.69 -14.12
C LEU A 256 -4.75 -13.17 -14.03
N THR A 257 -4.97 -11.87 -14.20
CA THR A 257 -6.32 -11.27 -14.20
C THR A 257 -7.11 -11.75 -15.42
N ILE A 258 -6.50 -11.79 -16.60
CA ILE A 258 -7.14 -12.35 -17.81
C ILE A 258 -7.51 -13.82 -17.59
N ALA A 259 -6.59 -14.63 -17.04
CA ALA A 259 -6.85 -16.03 -16.73
C ALA A 259 -7.98 -16.20 -15.69
N HIS A 260 -8.00 -15.38 -14.66
CA HIS A 260 -9.04 -15.37 -13.62
C HIS A 260 -10.41 -15.03 -14.19
N LEU A 261 -10.51 -13.96 -14.99
CA LEU A 261 -11.76 -13.56 -15.64
C LEU A 261 -12.23 -14.62 -16.66
N TYR A 262 -11.30 -15.22 -17.41
CA TYR A 262 -11.61 -16.31 -18.34
C TYR A 262 -12.21 -17.52 -17.64
N LEU A 263 -11.61 -18.01 -16.54
CA LEU A 263 -12.13 -19.15 -15.79
C LEU A 263 -13.47 -18.84 -15.12
N MET A 264 -13.63 -17.62 -14.60
CA MET A 264 -14.91 -17.15 -14.07
C MET A 264 -16.01 -17.21 -15.13
N ARG A 265 -15.71 -16.76 -16.35
CA ARG A 265 -16.66 -16.79 -17.48
C ARG A 265 -16.94 -18.23 -17.93
N ARG A 266 -15.92 -19.08 -18.02
CA ARG A 266 -16.06 -20.48 -18.41
C ARG A 266 -16.92 -21.30 -17.44
N HIS A 267 -16.82 -21.03 -16.14
CA HIS A 267 -17.51 -21.82 -15.10
C HIS A 267 -18.73 -21.11 -14.50
N HIS A 268 -19.08 -19.94 -15.04
CA HIS A 268 -20.14 -19.05 -14.61
C HIS A 268 -20.03 -18.62 -13.13
N ILE A 269 -20.68 -17.50 -12.81
CA ILE A 269 -20.76 -17.00 -11.44
C ILE A 269 -21.62 -17.97 -10.60
N SER A 270 -21.15 -18.27 -9.40
CA SER A 270 -21.79 -19.23 -8.50
C SER A 270 -23.17 -18.80 -7.99
N GLY A 271 -23.47 -17.50 -7.96
CA GLY A 271 -24.73 -16.94 -7.43
C GLY A 271 -24.86 -17.04 -5.90
N PRO A 272 -25.88 -16.41 -5.31
CA PRO A 272 -26.17 -16.55 -3.88
C PRO A 272 -26.57 -17.98 -3.53
N VAL A 273 -26.30 -18.40 -2.31
CA VAL A 273 -26.57 -19.77 -1.83
C VAL A 273 -28.07 -20.07 -1.75
N SER A 274 -28.88 -19.07 -1.43
CA SER A 274 -30.34 -19.17 -1.43
C SER A 274 -30.87 -17.83 -1.95
N PRO A 275 -31.23 -17.75 -3.23
CA PRO A 275 -31.83 -16.52 -3.76
C PRO A 275 -33.12 -16.22 -2.99
N PRO A 276 -33.39 -14.96 -2.62
CA PRO A 276 -34.64 -14.61 -1.96
C PRO A 276 -35.82 -15.02 -2.84
N LYS A 277 -36.99 -15.34 -2.24
CA LYS A 277 -38.19 -15.71 -3.02
C LYS A 277 -38.65 -14.60 -3.98
N SER A 278 -38.29 -13.34 -3.68
CA SER A 278 -38.50 -12.17 -4.52
C SER A 278 -37.41 -11.95 -5.58
N ALA A 279 -36.41 -12.83 -5.68
CA ALA A 279 -35.35 -12.72 -6.67
C ALA A 279 -35.95 -12.79 -8.07
N ARG A 280 -35.63 -11.78 -8.89
CA ARG A 280 -35.95 -11.81 -10.32
C ARG A 280 -35.31 -13.03 -10.97
N LYS A 281 -35.97 -13.53 -12.03
CA LYS A 281 -35.47 -14.62 -12.89
C LYS A 281 -34.05 -14.31 -13.36
N ALA A 282 -33.29 -15.33 -13.76
CA ALA A 282 -31.93 -15.15 -14.27
C ALA A 282 -31.88 -14.00 -15.30
N GLU A 283 -31.10 -12.96 -15.00
CA GLU A 283 -30.95 -11.76 -15.81
C GLU A 283 -29.61 -11.81 -16.56
N HIS A 284 -29.49 -11.08 -17.67
CA HIS A 284 -28.21 -10.90 -18.34
C HIS A 284 -27.34 -9.89 -17.58
N PHE A 285 -26.02 -9.95 -17.77
CA PHE A 285 -25.08 -9.03 -17.14
C PHE A 285 -25.40 -7.56 -17.49
N PHE A 286 -25.56 -7.26 -18.77
CA PHE A 286 -26.05 -5.97 -19.22
C PHE A 286 -27.59 -5.98 -19.38
N PRO A 287 -28.32 -4.94 -18.96
CA PRO A 287 -27.84 -3.68 -18.39
C PRO A 287 -27.77 -3.65 -16.85
N GLN A 288 -28.49 -4.52 -16.14
CA GLN A 288 -28.72 -4.30 -14.70
C GLN A 288 -27.46 -4.48 -13.85
N GLN A 289 -26.69 -5.57 -14.04
CA GLN A 289 -25.49 -5.79 -13.24
C GLN A 289 -24.38 -4.82 -13.64
N ALA A 290 -24.21 -4.56 -14.94
CA ALA A 290 -23.27 -3.55 -15.43
C ALA A 290 -23.53 -2.16 -14.79
N ALA A 291 -24.79 -1.75 -14.64
CA ALA A 291 -25.14 -0.50 -13.97
C ALA A 291 -24.78 -0.49 -12.47
N ARG A 292 -24.93 -1.62 -11.76
CA ARG A 292 -24.51 -1.74 -10.35
C ARG A 292 -22.99 -1.70 -10.20
N ASP A 293 -22.28 -2.37 -11.11
CA ASP A 293 -20.82 -2.37 -11.14
C ASP A 293 -20.30 -0.94 -11.39
N LEU A 294 -20.88 -0.23 -12.37
CA LEU A 294 -20.55 1.17 -12.65
C LEU A 294 -20.88 2.08 -11.45
N ALA A 295 -22.06 1.95 -10.85
CA ALA A 295 -22.44 2.74 -9.70
C ALA A 295 -21.46 2.55 -8.54
N MET A 296 -21.08 1.31 -8.23
CA MET A 296 -20.11 1.04 -7.17
C MET A 296 -18.71 1.57 -7.51
N ALA A 297 -18.26 1.43 -8.77
CA ALA A 297 -16.99 2.01 -9.21
C ALA A 297 -16.98 3.54 -9.09
N LEU A 298 -18.09 4.21 -9.44
CA LEU A 298 -18.23 5.66 -9.27
C LEU A 298 -18.23 6.08 -7.80
N ILE A 299 -18.91 5.34 -6.91
CA ILE A 299 -18.92 5.61 -5.47
C ILE A 299 -17.50 5.48 -4.90
N VAL A 300 -16.81 4.39 -5.20
CA VAL A 300 -15.43 4.16 -4.74
C VAL A 300 -14.48 5.18 -5.35
N GLY A 301 -14.62 5.49 -6.64
CA GLY A 301 -13.83 6.50 -7.34
C GLY A 301 -14.02 7.90 -6.77
N ALA A 302 -15.25 8.30 -6.47
CA ALA A 302 -15.56 9.58 -5.83
C ALA A 302 -14.98 9.65 -4.41
N PHE A 303 -15.10 8.58 -3.63
CA PHE A 303 -14.49 8.49 -2.30
C PHE A 303 -12.97 8.63 -2.36
N LEU A 304 -12.31 7.93 -3.29
CA LEU A 304 -10.86 8.03 -3.51
C LEU A 304 -10.45 9.44 -3.98
N ALA A 305 -11.24 10.08 -4.83
CA ALA A 305 -10.99 11.45 -5.25
C ALA A 305 -11.07 12.44 -4.07
N VAL A 306 -12.05 12.27 -3.17
CA VAL A 306 -12.14 13.08 -1.95
C VAL A 306 -10.91 12.86 -1.05
N LEU A 307 -10.47 11.61 -0.86
CA LEU A 307 -9.26 11.32 -0.09
C LEU A 307 -8.02 11.95 -0.73
N ALA A 308 -7.83 11.77 -2.03
CA ALA A 308 -6.71 12.35 -2.77
C ALA A 308 -6.69 13.89 -2.75
N TRP A 309 -7.87 14.52 -2.71
CA TRP A 309 -8.00 15.97 -2.64
C TRP A 309 -7.74 16.52 -1.23
N LYS A 310 -8.23 15.84 -0.19
CA LYS A 310 -8.17 16.32 1.21
C LYS A 310 -6.91 15.89 1.95
N PHE A 311 -6.35 14.74 1.61
CA PHE A 311 -5.24 14.10 2.32
C PHE A 311 -4.14 13.76 1.31
N ALA A 312 -3.29 14.75 1.02
CA ALA A 312 -2.12 14.52 0.19
C ALA A 312 -1.19 13.49 0.86
N PRO A 313 -0.66 12.50 0.12
CA PRO A 313 0.30 11.55 0.68
C PRO A 313 1.53 12.28 1.22
N THR A 314 1.92 11.95 2.45
CA THR A 314 3.13 12.50 3.06
C THR A 314 4.37 12.00 2.31
N LEU A 315 5.44 12.80 2.36
CA LEU A 315 6.77 12.40 1.93
C LEU A 315 7.69 12.69 3.12
N GLU A 316 8.37 11.66 3.64
CA GLU A 316 9.29 11.85 4.76
C GLU A 316 10.59 12.53 4.27
N ALA A 317 11.52 12.79 5.19
CA ALA A 317 12.84 13.30 4.83
C ALA A 317 13.55 12.34 3.85
N PRO A 318 14.46 12.84 3.01
CA PRO A 318 15.28 12.01 2.14
C PRO A 318 15.94 10.86 2.92
N ALA A 319 16.06 9.70 2.28
CA ALA A 319 16.73 8.56 2.90
C ALA A 319 18.18 8.91 3.30
N ASP A 320 18.50 8.65 4.56
CA ASP A 320 19.84 8.76 5.12
C ASP A 320 20.30 7.36 5.57
N PRO A 321 21.13 6.67 4.77
CA PRO A 321 21.68 5.37 5.11
C PRO A 321 22.46 5.32 6.43
N THR A 322 22.92 6.46 6.94
CA THR A 322 23.68 6.54 8.19
C THR A 322 22.77 6.58 9.43
N SER A 323 21.47 6.85 9.23
CA SER A 323 20.45 7.08 10.28
C SER A 323 19.98 5.81 10.99
N ASN A 324 20.69 5.41 12.04
CA ASN A 324 20.29 4.28 12.90
C ASN A 324 19.14 4.60 13.90
N ASP A 325 18.43 5.71 13.77
CA ASP A 325 17.28 6.12 14.63
C ASP A 325 15.91 5.95 14.03
N TYR A 326 15.85 5.77 12.72
CA TYR A 326 14.57 5.58 12.10
C TYR A 326 13.95 4.27 12.61
N VAL A 327 12.74 4.34 13.15
CA VAL A 327 11.98 3.16 13.57
C VAL A 327 11.05 2.78 12.43
N PRO A 328 11.44 1.85 11.53
CA PRO A 328 10.63 1.53 10.36
C PRO A 328 9.29 0.96 10.75
N ARG A 329 8.24 1.61 10.26
CA ARG A 329 6.87 1.12 10.35
C ARG A 329 6.33 0.87 8.94
N PRO A 330 5.93 -0.37 8.62
CA PRO A 330 5.43 -0.65 7.29
C PRO A 330 4.02 -0.07 7.11
N GLU A 331 3.47 -0.23 5.91
CA GLU A 331 2.09 0.16 5.63
C GLU A 331 1.06 -0.63 6.43
N TRP A 332 -0.13 -0.07 6.60
CA TRP A 332 -1.16 -0.62 7.50
C TRP A 332 -1.50 -2.08 7.18
N TYR A 333 -1.48 -2.47 5.90
CA TYR A 333 -1.74 -3.84 5.46
C TYR A 333 -0.59 -4.83 5.77
N PHE A 334 0.55 -4.34 6.26
CA PHE A 334 1.67 -5.13 6.77
C PHE A 334 1.87 -4.99 8.28
N LEU A 335 1.17 -4.07 8.96
CA LEU A 335 1.30 -3.88 10.41
C LEU A 335 0.95 -5.14 11.21
N GLY A 336 -0.02 -5.93 10.74
CA GLY A 336 -0.35 -7.20 11.39
C GLY A 336 0.83 -8.20 11.37
N LEU A 337 1.54 -8.29 10.24
CA LEU A 337 2.74 -9.14 10.14
C LEU A 337 3.89 -8.57 10.96
N PHE A 338 4.11 -7.25 10.91
CA PHE A 338 5.09 -6.57 11.76
C PHE A 338 4.87 -6.83 13.24
N GLN A 339 3.62 -6.75 13.72
CA GLN A 339 3.28 -7.05 15.10
C GLN A 339 3.48 -8.53 15.42
N LEU A 340 3.14 -9.43 14.50
CA LEU A 340 3.35 -10.87 14.66
C LEU A 340 4.83 -11.22 14.87
N LEU A 341 5.74 -10.60 14.10
CA LEU A 341 7.18 -10.85 14.18
C LEU A 341 7.76 -10.58 15.56
N LYS A 342 7.20 -9.63 16.32
CA LYS A 342 7.65 -9.32 17.69
C LYS A 342 7.51 -10.48 18.66
N TYR A 343 6.59 -11.40 18.41
CA TYR A 343 6.39 -12.59 19.25
C TYR A 343 7.40 -13.71 18.94
N PHE A 344 8.22 -13.56 17.90
CA PHE A 344 9.19 -14.56 17.44
C PHE A 344 10.61 -13.98 17.32
N PRO A 345 11.27 -13.60 18.43
CA PRO A 345 12.60 -13.00 18.36
C PRO A 345 13.69 -14.02 17.99
N GLY A 346 14.75 -13.54 17.32
CA GLY A 346 15.96 -14.30 17.03
C GLY A 346 15.74 -15.42 16.01
N LYS A 347 16.23 -16.64 16.29
CA LYS A 347 16.12 -17.78 15.34
C LYS A 347 14.68 -18.17 15.02
N LEU A 348 13.71 -17.77 15.85
CA LEU A 348 12.29 -18.03 15.63
C LEU A 348 11.65 -17.06 14.63
N GLU A 349 12.34 -16.01 14.20
CA GLU A 349 11.80 -15.00 13.28
C GLU A 349 11.27 -15.62 11.97
N VAL A 350 11.91 -16.69 11.49
CA VAL A 350 11.45 -17.49 10.34
C VAL A 350 10.01 -18.00 10.54
N VAL A 351 9.63 -18.34 11.77
CA VAL A 351 8.29 -18.84 12.09
C VAL A 351 7.24 -17.74 11.89
N GLY A 352 7.50 -16.54 12.42
CA GLY A 352 6.61 -15.39 12.26
C GLY A 352 6.56 -14.85 10.83
N ALA A 353 7.72 -14.85 10.14
CA ALA A 353 7.86 -14.29 8.80
C ALA A 353 7.32 -15.20 7.68
N LEU A 354 7.62 -16.51 7.75
CA LEU A 354 7.37 -17.45 6.66
C LEU A 354 6.38 -18.55 7.06
N VAL A 355 6.56 -19.20 8.21
CA VAL A 355 5.79 -20.40 8.56
C VAL A 355 4.33 -20.06 8.83
N VAL A 356 4.05 -19.06 9.68
CA VAL A 356 2.67 -18.69 10.04
C VAL A 356 1.90 -18.14 8.83
N PRO A 357 2.39 -17.13 8.09
CA PRO A 357 1.71 -16.66 6.88
C PRO A 357 1.60 -17.74 5.81
N GLY A 358 2.66 -18.55 5.62
CA GLY A 358 2.67 -19.67 4.68
C GLY A 358 1.63 -20.73 5.02
N ALA A 359 1.48 -21.08 6.30
CA ALA A 359 0.46 -22.02 6.76
C ALA A 359 -0.96 -21.49 6.52
N VAL A 360 -1.22 -20.21 6.80
CA VAL A 360 -2.52 -19.57 6.50
C VAL A 360 -2.82 -19.64 5.00
N MET A 361 -1.85 -19.27 4.15
CA MET A 361 -2.03 -19.34 2.69
C MET A 361 -2.20 -20.77 2.19
N ALA A 362 -1.48 -21.75 2.75
CA ALA A 362 -1.63 -23.15 2.41
C ALA A 362 -3.02 -23.70 2.80
N LEU A 363 -3.52 -23.34 3.99
CA LEU A 363 -4.87 -23.71 4.43
C LEU A 363 -5.95 -23.12 3.53
N LEU A 364 -5.79 -21.85 3.12
CA LEU A 364 -6.68 -21.21 2.15
C LEU A 364 -6.58 -21.89 0.79
N ALA A 365 -5.38 -22.18 0.29
CA ALA A 365 -5.20 -22.88 -0.98
C ALA A 365 -5.88 -24.25 -0.96
N LEU A 366 -5.70 -25.01 0.11
CA LEU A 366 -6.28 -26.35 0.28
C LEU A 366 -7.79 -26.34 0.59
N LEU A 367 -8.38 -25.18 0.82
CA LEU A 367 -9.77 -25.03 1.26
C LEU A 367 -10.80 -25.77 0.37
N PRO A 368 -10.71 -25.77 -0.98
CA PRO A 368 -11.65 -26.52 -1.83
C PRO A 368 -11.65 -28.03 -1.58
N TRP A 369 -10.53 -28.58 -1.11
CA TRP A 369 -10.36 -30.01 -0.83
C TRP A 369 -10.61 -30.37 0.64
N LEU A 370 -10.52 -29.39 1.54
CA LEU A 370 -10.87 -29.53 2.96
C LEU A 370 -12.38 -29.40 3.18
N ASP A 371 -13.06 -28.48 2.47
CA ASP A 371 -14.51 -28.28 2.54
C ASP A 371 -15.27 -29.22 1.59
N ARG A 372 -15.26 -30.52 1.93
CA ARG A 372 -15.79 -31.61 1.09
C ARG A 372 -17.31 -31.65 0.97
N GLY A 373 -18.05 -30.98 1.85
CA GLY A 373 -19.52 -31.04 1.84
C GLY A 373 -20.09 -30.47 0.53
N PRO A 374 -21.17 -31.03 -0.05
CA PRO A 374 -21.74 -30.49 -1.29
C PRO A 374 -22.46 -29.15 -1.05
N SER A 375 -22.88 -28.87 0.20
CA SER A 375 -23.60 -27.66 0.53
C SER A 375 -22.70 -26.42 0.48
N ARG A 376 -23.26 -25.33 -0.03
CA ARG A 376 -22.67 -23.99 -0.02
C ARG A 376 -23.22 -23.13 1.13
N ARG A 377 -24.21 -23.61 1.88
CA ARG A 377 -24.89 -22.84 2.93
C ARG A 377 -23.91 -22.58 4.06
N TRP A 378 -24.01 -21.39 4.63
CA TRP A 378 -23.12 -20.98 5.73
C TRP A 378 -23.32 -21.84 6.98
N ARG A 379 -24.57 -22.20 7.29
CA ARG A 379 -24.92 -23.08 8.42
C ARG A 379 -24.35 -24.49 8.32
N ASP A 380 -24.10 -24.97 7.11
CA ASP A 380 -23.59 -26.33 6.87
C ASP A 380 -22.06 -26.37 6.91
N ARG A 381 -21.40 -25.21 7.13
CA ARG A 381 -19.94 -25.06 7.10
C ARG A 381 -19.41 -24.25 8.30
N PRO A 382 -19.86 -24.55 9.53
CA PRO A 382 -19.50 -23.73 10.69
C PRO A 382 -18.00 -23.69 10.91
N ILE A 383 -17.29 -24.83 10.79
CA ILE A 383 -15.83 -24.94 11.01
C ILE A 383 -15.05 -24.02 10.05
N VAL A 384 -15.39 -24.04 8.76
CA VAL A 384 -14.70 -23.21 7.75
C VAL A 384 -14.93 -21.73 8.04
N LEU A 385 -16.18 -21.35 8.33
CA LEU A 385 -16.52 -19.95 8.57
C LEU A 385 -15.98 -19.44 9.88
N THR A 386 -15.98 -20.22 10.96
CA THR A 386 -15.38 -19.83 12.23
C THR A 386 -13.86 -19.73 12.12
N ALA A 387 -13.20 -20.67 11.44
CA ALA A 387 -11.76 -20.59 11.20
C ALA A 387 -11.38 -19.35 10.36
N PHE A 388 -12.10 -19.10 9.26
CA PHE A 388 -11.85 -17.94 8.40
C PHE A 388 -12.11 -16.62 9.11
N THR A 389 -13.26 -16.48 9.77
CA THR A 389 -13.60 -15.26 10.51
C THR A 389 -12.69 -15.04 11.71
N GLY A 390 -12.33 -16.09 12.44
CA GLY A 390 -11.33 -16.03 13.52
C GLY A 390 -9.97 -15.59 13.02
N GLY A 391 -9.49 -16.12 11.88
CA GLY A 391 -8.26 -15.69 11.23
C GLY A 391 -8.29 -14.22 10.80
N LEU A 392 -9.41 -13.76 10.22
CA LEU A 392 -9.59 -12.37 9.84
C LEU A 392 -9.59 -11.44 11.07
N VAL A 393 -10.29 -11.82 12.14
CA VAL A 393 -10.30 -11.07 13.41
C VAL A 393 -8.91 -11.03 14.02
N ALA A 394 -8.16 -12.13 14.01
CA ALA A 394 -6.77 -12.15 14.50
C ALA A 394 -5.86 -11.23 13.68
N ALA A 395 -5.97 -11.22 12.35
CA ALA A 395 -5.21 -10.32 11.48
C ALA A 395 -5.54 -8.85 11.74
N VAL A 396 -6.82 -8.51 11.92
CA VAL A 396 -7.27 -7.16 12.30
C VAL A 396 -6.76 -6.78 13.69
N ALA A 397 -6.86 -7.69 14.67
CA ALA A 397 -6.38 -7.45 16.03
C ALA A 397 -4.87 -7.18 16.05
N LEU A 398 -4.08 -7.99 15.35
CA LEU A 398 -2.63 -7.77 15.20
C LEU A 398 -2.34 -6.45 14.50
N THR A 399 -3.11 -6.07 13.48
CA THR A 399 -2.97 -4.78 12.79
C THR A 399 -3.24 -3.61 13.73
N VAL A 400 -4.31 -3.68 14.54
CA VAL A 400 -4.65 -2.65 15.53
C VAL A 400 -3.59 -2.59 16.63
N LEU A 401 -3.09 -3.74 17.10
CA LEU A 401 -1.99 -3.80 18.06
C LEU A 401 -0.72 -3.17 17.47
N GLY A 402 -0.35 -3.49 16.24
CA GLY A 402 0.79 -2.88 15.54
C GLY A 402 0.63 -1.38 15.30
N ALA A 403 -0.60 -0.90 15.07
CA ALA A 403 -0.87 0.53 14.92
C ALA A 403 -0.77 1.30 16.26
N ARG A 404 -1.17 0.66 17.37
CA ARG A 404 -1.13 1.25 18.72
C ARG A 404 0.22 1.09 19.42
N ASP A 405 0.98 0.09 19.02
CA ASP A 405 2.34 -0.13 19.48
C ASP A 405 3.12 1.16 19.29
N LYS A 406 3.72 1.66 20.36
CA LYS A 406 4.67 2.78 20.31
C LYS A 406 6.07 2.18 20.27
N PRO A 407 7.06 2.83 19.63
CA PRO A 407 8.46 2.46 19.87
C PRO A 407 8.64 2.41 21.38
N ALA A 408 9.34 1.41 21.91
CA ALA A 408 9.45 1.20 23.35
C ALA A 408 9.90 2.49 24.05
N THR A 409 8.94 3.29 24.50
CA THR A 409 9.19 4.30 25.51
C THR A 409 9.32 3.49 26.78
N VAL A 410 10.53 3.54 27.31
CA VAL A 410 10.93 3.17 28.66
C VAL A 410 9.86 3.64 29.66
N SER A 411 9.84 3.00 30.83
CA SER A 411 9.01 3.28 32.01
C SER A 411 8.73 4.77 32.28
N GLY A 412 7.90 5.10 33.29
CA GLY A 412 7.70 6.49 33.75
C GLY A 412 8.97 7.22 34.26
N GLN A 413 10.17 6.73 33.91
CA GLN A 413 11.47 7.32 34.15
C GLN A 413 12.06 7.76 32.81
N TRP A 414 12.60 8.98 32.76
CA TRP A 414 13.33 9.48 31.60
C TRP A 414 14.52 8.56 31.32
N SER A 415 14.61 8.10 30.08
CA SER A 415 15.80 7.39 29.61
C SER A 415 16.99 8.33 29.58
N MET A 416 18.18 7.74 29.60
CA MET A 416 19.42 8.51 29.54
C MET A 416 19.54 9.32 28.24
N ILE A 417 19.07 8.77 27.11
CA ILE A 417 19.08 9.48 25.80
C ILE A 417 18.12 10.68 25.82
N GLU A 418 16.91 10.53 26.39
CA GLU A 418 15.96 11.64 26.54
C GLU A 418 16.52 12.72 27.48
N THR A 419 17.15 12.30 28.58
CA THR A 419 17.78 13.23 29.54
C THR A 419 18.96 13.97 28.91
N GLY A 420 19.83 13.26 28.20
CA GLY A 420 20.99 13.84 27.51
C GLY A 420 20.58 14.81 26.42
N GLY A 421 19.54 14.49 25.64
CA GLY A 421 18.99 15.40 24.64
C GLY A 421 18.40 16.67 25.24
N ALA A 422 17.66 16.56 26.34
CA ALA A 422 17.10 17.73 27.01
C ALA A 422 18.19 18.62 27.60
N LEU A 423 19.26 18.02 28.15
CA LEU A 423 20.45 18.75 28.59
C LEU A 423 21.19 19.42 27.43
N MET A 424 21.24 18.80 26.24
CA MET A 424 21.78 19.45 25.04
C MET A 424 20.95 20.66 24.65
N ILE A 425 19.62 20.55 24.63
CA ILE A 425 18.73 21.68 24.31
C ILE A 425 18.95 22.83 25.30
N ALA A 426 19.06 22.52 26.59
CA ALA A 426 19.20 23.52 27.65
C ALA A 426 20.59 24.19 27.69
N ASN A 427 21.66 23.47 27.34
CA ASN A 427 23.04 23.95 27.49
C ASN A 427 23.72 24.31 26.15
N ASP A 428 23.18 23.86 25.02
CA ASP A 428 23.70 24.24 23.70
C ASP A 428 23.24 25.65 23.36
N GLN A 429 24.20 26.56 23.30
CA GLN A 429 24.01 27.96 22.89
C GLN A 429 23.30 28.08 21.54
N ARG A 430 23.38 27.08 20.66
CA ARG A 430 22.70 27.09 19.34
C ARG A 430 21.19 26.94 19.46
N CYS A 431 20.69 26.20 20.44
CA CYS A 431 19.26 26.05 20.71
C CYS A 431 18.76 27.18 21.61
N ALA A 432 19.44 27.42 22.73
CA ALA A 432 19.02 28.39 23.73
C ALA A 432 18.98 29.85 23.21
N ARG A 433 19.81 30.21 22.22
CA ARG A 433 19.78 31.55 21.59
C ARG A 433 18.45 31.86 20.91
N CYS A 434 17.84 30.87 20.27
CA CYS A 434 16.58 31.07 19.55
C CYS A 434 15.38 30.69 20.42
N HIS A 435 15.52 29.74 21.34
CA HIS A 435 14.44 29.17 22.16
C HIS A 435 14.54 29.63 23.63
N ASN A 436 14.22 30.89 23.87
CA ASN A 436 14.15 31.44 25.21
C ASN A 436 12.90 32.33 25.38
N ASP A 437 12.56 32.63 26.62
CA ASP A 437 11.34 33.39 26.95
C ASP A 437 11.33 34.83 26.40
N ALA A 438 12.48 35.36 26.01
CA ALA A 438 12.64 36.72 25.48
C ALA A 438 12.80 36.76 23.95
N SER A 439 12.83 35.61 23.27
CA SER A 439 13.09 35.51 21.84
C SER A 439 11.85 35.83 21.01
N THR A 440 12.01 36.69 19.99
CA THR A 440 10.98 36.94 18.96
C THR A 440 11.03 35.92 17.82
N VAL A 441 12.04 35.05 17.79
CA VAL A 441 12.26 34.06 16.72
C VAL A 441 11.53 32.76 16.99
N ALA A 442 11.65 32.23 18.22
CA ALA A 442 11.00 30.99 18.62
C ALA A 442 10.75 30.96 20.13
N GLY A 443 9.63 30.34 20.54
CA GLY A 443 9.30 30.16 21.95
C GLY A 443 10.19 29.13 22.66
N PRO A 444 10.12 29.08 24.00
CA PRO A 444 10.92 28.15 24.81
C PRO A 444 10.55 26.69 24.54
N ILE A 445 11.55 25.80 24.55
CA ILE A 445 11.35 24.35 24.42
C ILE A 445 11.06 23.78 25.81
N VAL A 446 9.81 23.95 26.25
CA VAL A 446 9.34 23.53 27.58
C VAL A 446 8.12 22.65 27.47
N ALA A 447 7.79 21.99 28.58
CA ALA A 447 6.71 21.02 28.59
C ALA A 447 5.35 21.63 28.27
N GLY A 448 4.60 20.96 27.39
CA GLY A 448 3.29 21.43 26.91
C GLY A 448 3.32 22.59 25.90
N ALA A 449 4.47 23.19 25.59
CA ALA A 449 4.58 24.30 24.64
C ALA A 449 4.85 23.87 23.18
N ILE A 450 5.34 22.64 22.97
CA ILE A 450 5.77 22.13 21.67
C ILE A 450 4.57 21.54 20.92
N ARG A 451 4.20 22.11 19.76
CA ARG A 451 2.98 21.75 19.00
C ARG A 451 3.26 21.20 17.59
N GLN A 452 4.49 21.30 17.13
CA GLN A 452 4.92 20.96 15.78
C GLN A 452 5.00 19.42 15.64
N PRO A 453 4.66 18.84 14.47
CA PRO A 453 4.74 17.40 14.25
C PRO A 453 6.19 16.90 14.15
N ASP A 454 6.41 15.61 14.40
CA ASP A 454 7.76 15.02 14.51
C ASP A 454 8.62 15.21 13.27
N ASN A 455 8.01 15.11 12.08
CA ASN A 455 8.71 15.34 10.82
C ASN A 455 9.22 16.80 10.70
N TRP A 456 8.41 17.78 11.10
CA TRP A 456 8.82 19.18 11.09
C TRP A 456 9.98 19.43 12.05
N ILE A 457 9.94 18.83 13.24
CA ILE A 457 11.01 19.00 14.25
C ILE A 457 12.29 18.30 13.80
N ALA A 458 12.19 17.09 13.24
CA ALA A 458 13.33 16.38 12.69
C ALA A 458 14.02 17.18 11.58
N THR A 459 13.24 17.76 10.65
CA THR A 459 13.76 18.67 9.62
C THR A 459 14.39 19.90 10.26
N HIS A 460 13.75 20.55 11.23
CA HIS A 460 14.29 21.75 11.88
C HIS A 460 15.63 21.51 12.59
N ILE A 461 15.81 20.34 13.20
CA ILE A 461 17.05 19.98 13.91
C ILE A 461 18.16 19.68 12.90
N ALA A 462 17.85 18.89 11.86
CA ALA A 462 18.82 18.45 10.87
C ALA A 462 19.23 19.59 9.92
N ASP A 463 18.25 20.33 9.41
CA ASP A 463 18.43 21.43 8.48
C ASP A 463 17.43 22.57 8.79
N PRO A 464 17.82 23.53 9.65
CA PRO A 464 16.99 24.66 10.00
C PRO A 464 16.69 25.58 8.80
N GLU A 465 17.55 25.60 7.77
CA GLU A 465 17.37 26.47 6.60
C GLU A 465 16.14 26.07 5.80
N MET A 466 15.80 24.78 5.78
CA MET A 466 14.58 24.27 5.14
C MET A 466 13.29 24.78 5.80
N ILE A 467 13.36 25.14 7.09
CA ILE A 467 12.21 25.61 7.86
C ILE A 467 12.17 27.13 7.94
N ALA A 468 13.32 27.75 8.17
CA ALA A 468 13.46 29.19 8.34
C ALA A 468 14.76 29.67 7.66
N PRO A 469 14.71 29.87 6.32
CA PRO A 469 15.88 30.29 5.54
C PRO A 469 16.49 31.59 6.08
N GLY A 470 17.82 31.64 6.19
CA GLY A 470 18.56 32.86 6.59
C GLY A 470 18.62 33.15 8.09
N ILE A 471 17.99 32.33 8.94
CA ILE A 471 18.02 32.52 10.40
C ILE A 471 19.27 31.92 11.05
N ARG A 472 19.65 30.70 10.67
CA ARG A 472 20.89 30.05 11.11
C ARG A 472 21.34 28.99 10.10
N PRO A 473 22.67 28.78 9.93
CA PRO A 473 23.18 27.68 9.12
C PRO A 473 22.91 26.32 9.79
N ALA A 474 22.93 25.26 8.98
CA ALA A 474 22.79 23.90 9.47
C ALA A 474 23.85 23.57 10.54
N PRO A 475 23.44 23.03 11.71
CA PRO A 475 24.39 22.69 12.75
C PRO A 475 25.23 21.48 12.33
N GLN A 476 26.54 21.52 12.59
CA GLN A 476 27.37 20.32 12.62
C GLN A 476 27.09 19.55 13.91
N THR A 477 25.88 19.00 14.05
CA THR A 477 25.54 18.08 15.13
C THR A 477 25.73 16.65 14.66
N SER A 478 26.32 15.81 15.52
CA SER A 478 26.38 14.38 15.25
C SER A 478 24.95 13.83 15.22
N GLN A 479 24.68 12.88 14.34
CA GLN A 479 23.37 12.23 14.24
C GLN A 479 22.85 11.66 15.58
N PRO A 480 23.70 11.10 16.48
CA PRO A 480 23.32 10.75 17.86
C PRO A 480 22.77 11.92 18.68
N ALA A 481 23.32 13.12 18.52
CA ALA A 481 22.81 14.30 19.20
C ALA A 481 21.42 14.68 18.69
N ASN A 482 21.19 14.63 17.37
CA ASN A 482 19.87 14.92 16.78
C ASN A 482 18.80 13.94 17.29
N ARG A 483 19.15 12.67 17.45
CA ARG A 483 18.28 11.63 18.05
C ARG A 483 17.93 11.91 19.49
N ALA A 484 18.93 12.24 20.29
CA ALA A 484 18.74 12.57 21.69
C ALA A 484 17.81 13.78 21.83
N ILE A 485 18.05 14.84 21.05
CA ILE A 485 17.21 16.03 21.00
C ILE A 485 15.78 15.68 20.57
N MET A 486 15.58 14.84 19.56
CA MET A 486 14.26 14.38 19.14
C MET A 486 13.53 13.57 20.22
N ALA A 487 14.23 12.66 20.88
CA ALA A 487 13.69 11.86 21.99
C ALA A 487 13.29 12.77 23.16
N ALA A 488 14.16 13.71 23.52
CA ALA A 488 13.92 14.72 24.54
C ALA A 488 12.68 15.57 24.22
N ILE A 489 12.56 16.08 23.00
CA ILE A 489 11.40 16.89 22.58
C ILE A 489 10.10 16.10 22.67
N THR A 490 10.14 14.84 22.24
CA THR A 490 8.98 13.93 22.32
C THR A 490 8.52 13.76 23.78
N ARG A 491 9.48 13.64 24.71
CA ARG A 491 9.20 13.53 26.14
C ARG A 491 8.75 14.84 26.76
N LEU A 492 9.41 15.95 26.42
CA LEU A 492 9.07 17.30 26.89
C LEU A 492 7.63 17.66 26.53
N ARG A 493 7.08 17.23 25.39
CA ARG A 493 5.66 17.44 25.07
C ARG A 493 4.69 16.91 26.14
N LEU A 494 5.09 15.88 26.88
CA LEU A 494 4.25 15.20 27.86
C LEU A 494 4.49 15.70 29.28
N GLU A 495 5.75 15.86 29.66
CA GLU A 495 6.15 16.15 31.05
C GLU A 495 7.48 16.91 31.10
N PRO A 496 7.74 17.70 32.17
CA PRO A 496 9.02 18.37 32.35
C PRO A 496 10.16 17.38 32.64
N MET A 497 11.38 17.73 32.25
CA MET A 497 12.58 16.96 32.58
C MET A 497 12.82 16.97 34.11
N PRO A 498 13.15 15.82 34.72
CA PRO A 498 13.52 15.76 36.13
C PRO A 498 14.82 16.52 36.39
N ALA A 499 15.01 16.98 37.63
CA ALA A 499 16.25 17.64 38.04
C ALA A 499 17.43 16.65 37.98
N VAL A 500 18.48 17.03 37.25
CA VAL A 500 19.73 16.25 37.15
C VAL A 500 20.79 16.90 38.03
N PRO A 501 21.52 16.14 38.87
CA PRO A 501 22.63 16.68 39.63
C PRO A 501 23.65 17.40 38.70
N PRO A 502 24.15 18.59 39.05
CA PRO A 502 25.06 19.35 38.17
C PRO A 502 26.31 18.57 37.75
N GLY A 503 26.83 17.71 38.64
CA GLY A 503 27.98 16.84 38.36
C GLY A 503 27.70 15.73 37.35
N ASP A 504 26.43 15.35 37.16
CA ASP A 504 26.01 14.29 36.24
C ASP A 504 25.53 14.86 34.90
N ALA A 505 25.01 16.09 34.88
CA ALA A 505 24.48 16.73 33.69
C ALA A 505 25.50 16.82 32.55
N ARG A 506 26.73 17.27 32.84
CA ARG A 506 27.80 17.36 31.85
C ARG A 506 28.20 15.98 31.31
N ALA A 507 28.31 14.97 32.19
CA ALA A 507 28.66 13.61 31.80
C ALA A 507 27.56 12.95 30.94
N ILE A 508 26.29 13.06 31.32
CA ILE A 508 25.16 12.50 30.56
C ILE A 508 25.10 13.10 29.16
N MET A 509 25.28 14.42 29.04
CA MET A 509 25.31 15.11 27.76
C MET A 509 26.44 14.57 26.86
N LEU A 510 27.67 14.48 27.40
CA LEU A 510 28.84 14.01 26.64
C LEU A 510 28.71 12.54 26.22
N VAL A 511 28.29 11.67 27.14
CA VAL A 511 28.05 10.25 26.86
C VAL A 511 27.00 10.08 25.76
N THR A 512 25.91 10.86 25.83
CA THR A 512 24.85 10.85 24.82
C THR A 512 25.31 11.38 23.46
N ARG A 513 26.32 12.26 23.42
CA ARG A 513 26.84 12.81 22.17
C ARG A 513 27.88 11.91 21.51
N GLU A 514 28.76 11.33 22.32
CA GLU A 514 30.00 10.70 21.86
C GLU A 514 30.01 9.17 22.00
N CYS A 515 29.28 8.59 22.98
CA CYS A 515 29.46 7.19 23.36
C CYS A 515 28.29 6.28 22.98
N VAL A 516 27.05 6.79 23.01
CA VAL A 516 25.83 5.98 22.76
C VAL A 516 25.69 5.47 21.33
N THR A 517 26.48 5.98 20.39
CA THR A 517 26.51 5.45 19.01
C THR A 517 26.96 4.00 18.98
N CYS A 518 27.94 3.66 19.82
CA CYS A 518 28.54 2.33 19.86
C CYS A 518 28.05 1.54 21.07
N HIS A 519 27.86 2.19 22.23
CA HIS A 519 27.55 1.51 23.49
C HIS A 519 26.07 1.54 23.85
N LYS A 520 25.59 0.46 24.50
CA LYS A 520 24.34 0.50 25.27
C LYS A 520 24.58 1.02 26.67
N ILE A 521 23.61 1.79 27.16
CA ILE A 521 23.53 2.24 28.55
C ILE A 521 22.09 2.07 28.99
N GLU A 522 21.88 1.26 30.03
CA GLU A 522 20.54 0.95 30.56
C GLU A 522 19.58 0.47 29.46
N GLY A 523 20.08 -0.34 28.51
CA GLY A 523 19.32 -0.86 27.38
C GLY A 523 19.17 0.08 26.17
N ALA A 524 19.66 1.33 26.22
CA ALA A 524 19.55 2.32 25.15
C ALA A 524 20.92 2.63 24.51
N GLY A 525 20.98 2.75 23.17
CA GLY A 525 22.20 3.06 22.41
C GLY A 525 22.60 1.98 21.38
N GLY A 526 23.84 2.06 20.91
CA GLY A 526 24.43 1.18 19.90
C GLY A 526 24.74 -0.23 20.39
N ARG A 527 25.11 -1.13 19.47
CA ARG A 527 25.42 -2.54 19.80
C ARG A 527 26.83 -2.98 19.45
N GLU A 528 27.62 -2.08 18.86
CA GLU A 528 29.01 -2.35 18.45
C GLU A 528 29.91 -2.55 19.68
N GLY A 529 29.73 -1.70 20.69
CA GLY A 529 30.45 -1.76 21.97
C GLY A 529 29.68 -2.52 23.05
N PRO A 530 30.39 -2.98 24.11
CA PRO A 530 29.76 -3.62 25.26
C PRO A 530 28.83 -2.65 26.00
N GLU A 531 27.83 -3.20 26.70
CA GLU A 531 26.96 -2.42 27.57
C GLU A 531 27.76 -1.82 28.74
N LEU A 532 27.59 -0.51 28.97
CA LEU A 532 28.30 0.23 30.02
C LEU A 532 27.56 0.21 31.36
N LYS A 533 26.97 -0.94 31.70
CA LYS A 533 26.37 -1.20 33.00
C LYS A 533 27.36 -1.97 33.87
N ASN A 534 27.47 -1.62 35.15
CA ASN A 534 28.38 -2.26 36.10
C ASN A 534 29.87 -2.22 35.65
N VAL A 535 30.30 -1.14 35.00
CA VAL A 535 31.69 -1.03 34.46
C VAL A 535 32.72 -1.09 35.58
N ALA A 536 32.35 -0.62 36.78
CA ALA A 536 33.18 -0.69 37.99
C ALA A 536 33.60 -2.11 38.40
N SER A 537 32.91 -3.15 37.92
CA SER A 537 33.31 -4.55 38.15
C SER A 537 34.54 -4.98 37.35
N LYS A 538 34.89 -4.23 36.29
CA LYS A 538 35.99 -4.56 35.36
C LYS A 538 37.09 -3.51 35.30
N TYR A 539 36.77 -2.25 35.53
CA TYR A 539 37.71 -1.14 35.41
C TYR A 539 37.63 -0.20 36.60
N ASP A 540 38.79 0.23 37.09
CA ASP A 540 38.91 1.35 38.03
C ASP A 540 38.88 2.69 37.26
N LEU A 541 38.78 3.80 38.01
CA LEU A 541 38.65 5.14 37.44
C LEU A 541 39.83 5.50 36.52
N ALA A 542 41.06 5.19 36.93
CA ALA A 542 42.26 5.52 36.17
C ALA A 542 42.32 4.73 34.85
N LYS A 543 42.03 3.43 34.88
CA LYS A 543 41.97 2.59 33.68
C LYS A 543 40.86 3.01 32.74
N LEU A 544 39.71 3.44 33.26
CA LEU A 544 38.60 3.91 32.43
C LEU A 544 38.94 5.25 31.76
N GLN A 545 39.57 6.18 32.48
CA GLN A 545 40.06 7.43 31.89
C GLN A 545 41.10 7.16 30.81
N GLN A 546 42.07 6.27 31.07
CA GLN A 546 43.08 5.90 30.09
C GLN A 546 42.44 5.27 28.85
N ARG A 547 41.46 4.37 29.04
CA ARG A 547 40.74 3.73 27.94
C ARG A 547 39.96 4.71 27.07
N ILE A 548 39.34 5.73 27.65
CA ILE A 548 38.63 6.77 26.89
C ILE A 548 39.62 7.68 26.16
N THR A 549 40.74 7.99 26.81
CA THR A 549 41.79 8.88 26.25
C THR A 549 42.48 8.21 25.06
N ASP A 550 43.03 7.02 25.27
CA ASP A 550 43.74 6.22 24.26
C ASP A 550 43.48 4.72 24.51
N PRO A 551 42.49 4.13 23.83
CA PRO A 551 42.10 2.75 24.06
C PRO A 551 43.14 1.73 23.57
N LEU A 552 44.03 2.11 22.65
CA LEU A 552 45.09 1.22 22.14
C LEU A 552 46.14 0.90 23.21
N GLN A 553 46.31 1.79 24.20
CA GLN A 553 47.19 1.56 25.37
C GLN A 553 46.63 0.50 26.33
N ILE A 554 45.34 0.18 26.24
CA ILE A 554 44.67 -0.80 27.09
C ILE A 554 44.43 -2.11 26.35
N LYS A 555 44.17 -2.04 25.03
CA LYS A 555 43.92 -3.20 24.16
C LYS A 555 44.42 -2.89 22.75
N GLU A 556 45.44 -3.63 22.30
CA GLU A 556 46.12 -3.41 21.02
C GLU A 556 45.19 -3.58 19.80
N ASP A 557 44.13 -4.39 19.91
CA ASP A 557 43.10 -4.60 18.88
C ASP A 557 41.78 -3.88 19.26
N SER A 558 41.87 -2.67 19.82
CA SER A 558 40.67 -1.88 20.13
C SER A 558 40.13 -1.15 18.90
N GLU A 559 38.86 -1.41 18.58
CA GLU A 559 38.09 -0.68 17.56
C GLU A 559 37.42 0.60 18.11
N MET A 560 37.52 0.85 19.43
CA MET A 560 37.01 2.08 20.05
C MET A 560 37.88 3.28 19.62
N PRO A 561 37.30 4.40 19.19
CA PRO A 561 38.05 5.61 18.85
C PRO A 561 38.67 6.25 20.10
N ALA A 562 39.80 6.92 19.92
CA ALA A 562 40.45 7.73 20.95
C ALA A 562 39.74 9.08 21.11
N PHE A 563 39.51 9.51 22.36
CA PHE A 563 38.87 10.79 22.66
C PHE A 563 39.82 11.82 23.30
N GLY A 564 41.10 11.49 23.47
CA GLY A 564 42.09 12.40 24.06
C GLY A 564 42.23 13.75 23.31
N ASP A 565 41.99 13.75 22.00
CA ASP A 565 42.06 14.96 21.17
C ASP A 565 40.70 15.70 21.04
N THR A 566 39.60 15.02 21.40
CA THR A 566 38.22 15.51 21.20
C THR A 566 37.58 15.99 22.50
N LEU A 567 37.99 15.43 23.64
CA LEU A 567 37.43 15.72 24.96
C LEU A 567 38.51 16.26 25.90
N THR A 568 38.14 17.22 26.75
CA THR A 568 39.08 17.73 27.76
C THR A 568 39.33 16.68 28.86
N PRO A 569 40.46 16.75 29.59
CA PRO A 569 40.70 15.84 30.72
C PRO A 569 39.57 15.83 31.77
N ASP A 570 38.94 16.99 31.99
CA ASP A 570 37.79 17.14 32.88
C ASP A 570 36.53 16.45 32.33
N ASP A 571 36.32 16.50 31.01
CA ASP A 571 35.21 15.79 30.34
C ASP A 571 35.38 14.27 30.47
N ILE A 572 36.60 13.78 30.22
CA ILE A 572 36.93 12.36 30.37
C ILE A 572 36.75 11.90 31.82
N LEU A 573 37.18 12.71 32.79
CA LEU A 573 36.99 12.43 34.21
C LEU A 573 35.50 12.40 34.59
N ALA A 574 34.70 13.34 34.08
CA ALA A 574 33.26 13.39 34.32
C ALA A 574 32.55 12.15 33.78
N ILE A 575 32.87 11.74 32.54
CA ILE A 575 32.35 10.52 31.91
C ILE A 575 32.74 9.29 32.75
N ALA A 576 34.02 9.13 33.08
CA ALA A 576 34.52 7.97 33.79
C ALA A 576 33.88 7.82 35.19
N LYS A 577 33.79 8.93 35.95
CA LYS A 577 33.11 8.97 37.26
C LYS A 577 31.62 8.63 37.17
N TRP A 578 30.96 9.06 36.10
CA TRP A 578 29.55 8.79 35.90
C TRP A 578 29.30 7.34 35.50
N VAL A 579 30.06 6.79 34.55
CA VAL A 579 29.94 5.41 34.08
C VAL A 579 30.25 4.39 35.19
N ILE A 580 31.22 4.67 36.08
CA ILE A 580 31.53 3.78 37.22
C ILE A 580 30.37 3.68 38.21
N ARG A 581 29.55 4.73 38.37
CA ARG A 581 28.41 4.73 39.31
C ARG A 581 27.16 4.04 38.76
N ARG A 582 27.19 3.52 37.53
CA ARG A 582 26.09 2.86 36.82
C ARG A 582 26.31 1.36 36.70
#